data_AF-A0A1Y1V9P2-F1
#
_entry.id   AF-A0A1Y1V9P2-F1
#
_cell.length_a   1.000
_cell.length_b   1.000
_cell.length_c   1.000
_cell.angle_alpha   90.00
_cell.angle_beta   90.00
_cell.angle_gamma   90.00
#
_symmetry.space_group_name_H-M   'P 1'
#
loop_
_entity.id
_entity.type
_entity.pdbx_description
1 polymer ?
#
loop_
_entity_poly.entity_id
_entity_poly.type
_entity_poly.pdbx_seq_one_letter_code
_entity_poly.pdbx_strand_id
1 'polypeptide(L)'
;ISKNEVLKIRNKYYLTFFCKNDICMQYDLGQGYINIPDINGNEIEYIINMCSRSDIESNNCIVHRYCNKDSECLYNECFIMTDLSKQYGRATGICTITNNTEISHCDVIYSRTRLFKSNSGYMYCGKGYKESCKSNLECSSQLCSDGKC
;
A
#
# COMPACT_ATOMS: atom_id res chain seq x y z
N ILE A 1 2.00 -15.54 2.12
CA ILE A 1 0.72 -16.07 2.65
C ILE A 1 -0.38 -15.68 1.68
N SER A 2 -1.40 -16.52 1.45
CA SER A 2 -2.47 -16.17 0.52
C SER A 2 -3.39 -15.07 1.09
N LYS A 3 -4.13 -14.35 0.23
CA LYS A 3 -5.12 -13.35 0.69
C LYS A 3 -6.20 -14.00 1.56
N ASN A 4 -6.65 -15.19 1.18
CA ASN A 4 -7.63 -15.95 1.95
C ASN A 4 -7.12 -16.37 3.33
N GLU A 5 -5.84 -16.66 3.48
CA GLU A 5 -5.23 -16.94 4.79
C GLU A 5 -5.06 -15.68 5.63
N VAL A 6 -4.66 -14.56 5.03
CA VAL A 6 -4.60 -13.25 5.69
C VAL A 6 -5.98 -12.89 6.26
N LEU A 7 -7.05 -13.08 5.48
CA LEU A 7 -8.44 -12.86 5.92
C LEU A 7 -8.92 -13.80 7.03
N LYS A 8 -8.18 -14.86 7.40
CA LYS A 8 -8.48 -15.72 8.56
C LYS A 8 -7.81 -15.25 9.84
N ILE A 9 -6.86 -14.31 9.77
CA ILE A 9 -6.17 -13.76 10.95
C ILE A 9 -7.16 -12.99 11.82
N ARG A 10 -7.17 -13.28 13.13
CA ARG A 10 -8.05 -12.65 14.13
C ARG A 10 -7.24 -12.25 15.36
N ASN A 11 -7.69 -11.19 16.03
CA ASN A 11 -7.21 -10.78 17.36
C ASN A 11 -5.68 -10.53 17.43
N LYS A 12 -5.12 -9.88 16.41
CA LYS A 12 -3.72 -9.43 16.35
C LYS A 12 -3.67 -7.90 16.29
N TYR A 13 -2.64 -7.29 16.87
CA TYR A 13 -2.39 -5.84 16.79
C TYR A 13 -1.39 -5.51 15.69
N TYR A 14 -1.59 -4.34 15.09
CA TYR A 14 -0.61 -3.67 14.23
C TYR A 14 -0.10 -4.57 13.09
N LEU A 15 -0.99 -5.38 12.50
CA LEU A 15 -0.66 -6.19 11.34
C LEU A 15 -1.23 -5.57 10.07
N THR A 16 -0.35 -5.22 9.16
CA THR A 16 -0.68 -4.69 7.84
C THR A 16 -0.01 -5.52 6.76
N PHE A 17 -0.74 -5.82 5.70
CA PHE A 17 -0.26 -6.58 4.56
C PHE A 17 -0.49 -5.82 3.26
N PHE A 18 0.46 -5.93 2.33
CA PHE A 18 0.17 -5.71 0.92
C PHE A 18 0.04 -7.05 0.23
N CYS A 19 -1.04 -7.21 -0.53
CA CYS A 19 -1.27 -8.34 -1.41
C CYS A 19 -1.17 -7.88 -2.85
N LYS A 20 -0.36 -8.57 -3.64
CA LYS A 20 -0.34 -8.46 -5.09
C LYS A 20 -0.84 -9.79 -5.65
N ASN A 21 -1.97 -9.73 -6.35
CA ASN A 21 -2.79 -10.89 -6.68
C ASN A 21 -3.19 -11.66 -5.40
N ASP A 22 -2.85 -12.94 -5.30
CA ASP A 22 -3.12 -13.74 -4.10
C ASP A 22 -1.93 -13.79 -3.13
N ILE A 23 -0.76 -13.24 -3.49
CA ILE A 23 0.44 -13.29 -2.66
C ILE A 23 0.47 -12.07 -1.75
N CYS A 24 0.37 -12.28 -0.45
CA CYS A 24 0.44 -11.24 0.57
C CYS A 24 1.72 -11.32 1.38
N MET A 25 2.27 -10.14 1.65
CA MET A 25 3.45 -9.93 2.48
C MET A 25 3.12 -8.93 3.57
N GLN A 26 3.49 -9.27 4.80
CA GLN A 26 3.42 -8.33 5.91
C GLN A 26 4.45 -7.23 5.64
N TYR A 27 4.09 -5.99 5.93
CA TYR A 27 5.07 -4.90 5.93
C TYR A 27 4.98 -4.14 7.23
N ASP A 28 6.14 -3.66 7.68
CA ASP A 28 6.23 -2.84 8.88
C ASP A 28 6.05 -1.37 8.52
N LEU A 29 5.23 -0.68 9.32
CA LEU A 29 5.02 0.76 9.19
C LEU A 29 6.37 1.50 9.30
N GLY A 30 6.70 2.30 8.29
CA GLY A 30 7.96 3.03 8.18
C GLY A 30 8.96 2.46 7.18
N GLN A 31 8.74 1.24 6.67
CA GLN A 31 9.49 0.74 5.53
C GLN A 31 8.99 1.38 4.23
N GLY A 32 9.93 1.80 3.38
CA GLY A 32 9.64 2.42 2.08
C GLY A 32 9.50 1.44 0.93
N TYR A 33 9.69 0.15 1.20
CA TYR A 33 9.68 -0.93 0.24
C TYR A 33 9.08 -2.21 0.85
N ILE A 34 8.73 -3.16 -0.01
CA ILE A 34 8.28 -4.50 0.36
C ILE A 34 8.82 -5.52 -0.66
N ASN A 35 9.22 -6.70 -0.19
CA ASN A 35 9.61 -7.80 -1.07
C ASN A 35 8.40 -8.71 -1.29
N ILE A 36 7.94 -8.85 -2.53
CA ILE A 36 6.88 -9.79 -2.91
C ILE A 36 7.45 -10.76 -3.95
N PRO A 37 7.37 -12.08 -3.73
CA PRO A 37 7.86 -13.05 -4.71
C PRO A 37 6.99 -13.06 -5.96
N ASP A 38 7.63 -13.25 -7.12
CA ASP A 38 6.93 -13.52 -8.37
C ASP A 38 6.40 -14.97 -8.46
N ILE A 39 5.76 -15.30 -9.58
CA ILE A 39 5.24 -16.65 -9.84
C ILE A 39 6.33 -17.74 -9.84
N ASN A 40 7.59 -17.38 -10.10
CA ASN A 40 8.73 -18.29 -10.11
C ASN A 40 9.44 -18.36 -8.75
N GLY A 41 8.97 -17.60 -7.75
CA GLY A 41 9.57 -17.52 -6.42
C GLY A 41 10.75 -16.55 -6.31
N ASN A 42 11.01 -15.73 -7.33
CA ASN A 42 12.04 -14.69 -7.24
C ASN A 42 11.51 -13.53 -6.39
N GLU A 43 12.25 -13.13 -5.35
CA GLU A 43 11.90 -11.96 -4.57
C GLU A 43 12.06 -10.68 -5.40
N ILE A 44 10.97 -9.93 -5.57
CA ILE A 44 10.99 -8.62 -6.20
C ILE A 44 10.75 -7.56 -5.12
N GLU A 45 11.69 -6.63 -4.99
CA GLU A 45 11.54 -5.45 -4.14
C GLU A 45 10.70 -4.39 -4.88
N TYR A 46 9.60 -3.99 -4.25
CA TYR A 46 8.73 -2.92 -4.72
C TYR A 46 8.78 -1.74 -3.77
N ILE A 47 8.81 -0.53 -4.33
CA ILE A 47 8.65 0.72 -3.58
C ILE A 47 7.17 0.88 -3.18
N ILE A 48 6.93 1.14 -1.89
CA ILE A 48 5.60 1.38 -1.32
C ILE A 48 5.43 2.81 -0.77
N ASN A 49 6.47 3.65 -0.82
CA ASN A 49 6.31 5.08 -0.67
C ASN A 49 5.68 5.66 -1.92
N MET A 50 4.36 5.77 -1.90
CA MET A 50 3.57 6.19 -3.03
C MET A 50 2.79 7.45 -2.70
N CYS A 51 2.54 8.26 -3.72
CA CYS A 51 1.76 9.47 -3.61
C CYS A 51 0.68 9.51 -4.67
N SER A 52 -0.41 10.22 -4.36
CA SER A 52 -1.35 10.58 -5.42
C SER A 52 -0.71 11.62 -6.33
N ARG A 53 -1.15 11.67 -7.58
CA ARG A 53 -0.64 12.63 -8.56
C ARG A 53 -0.82 14.08 -8.10
N SER A 54 -1.95 14.39 -7.45
CA SER A 54 -2.21 15.71 -6.87
C SER A 54 -1.22 16.07 -5.75
N ASP A 55 -0.78 15.09 -4.95
CA ASP A 55 0.18 15.34 -3.86
C ASP A 55 1.59 15.59 -4.43
N ILE A 56 1.93 14.94 -5.55
CA ILE A 56 3.19 15.20 -6.27
C ILE A 56 3.17 16.61 -6.86
N GLU A 57 2.12 16.97 -7.58
CA GLU A 57 1.98 18.28 -8.23
C GLU A 57 1.93 19.44 -7.23
N SER A 58 1.39 19.21 -6.03
CA SER A 58 1.36 20.18 -4.93
C SER A 58 2.59 20.14 -4.01
N ASN A 59 3.59 19.31 -4.31
CA ASN A 59 4.80 19.12 -3.50
C ASN A 59 4.54 18.72 -2.03
N ASN A 60 3.44 17.99 -1.79
CA ASN A 60 3.03 17.49 -0.47
C ASN A 60 3.37 16.00 -0.28
N CYS A 61 4.20 15.45 -1.16
CA CYS A 61 4.60 14.06 -1.15
C CYS A 61 5.90 13.88 -0.33
N ILE A 62 5.83 13.09 0.75
CA ILE A 62 7.03 12.69 1.52
C ILE A 62 7.61 11.44 0.85
N VAL A 63 8.75 11.60 0.17
CA VAL A 63 9.41 10.53 -0.58
C VAL A 63 10.73 10.17 0.09
N HIS A 64 10.88 8.89 0.44
CA HIS A 64 12.16 8.35 0.93
C HIS A 64 12.93 7.56 -0.13
N ARG A 65 12.24 7.13 -1.20
CA ARG A 65 12.83 6.31 -2.27
C ARG A 65 12.22 6.70 -3.61
N TYR A 66 13.08 6.91 -4.60
CA TYR A 66 12.68 7.24 -5.97
C TYR A 66 12.70 6.00 -6.86
N CYS A 67 11.85 6.00 -7.89
CA CYS A 67 11.81 4.98 -8.93
C CYS A 67 12.49 5.49 -10.20
N ASN A 68 12.99 4.56 -11.02
CA ASN A 68 13.55 4.86 -12.35
C ASN A 68 12.70 4.29 -13.49
N LYS A 69 11.78 3.37 -13.17
CA LYS A 69 10.86 2.71 -14.11
C LYS A 69 9.63 2.19 -13.36
N ASP A 70 8.54 1.97 -14.09
CA ASP A 70 7.26 1.54 -13.53
C ASP A 70 7.34 0.26 -12.70
N SER A 71 8.10 -0.72 -13.16
CA SER A 71 8.21 -2.04 -12.51
C SER A 71 8.82 -2.02 -11.11
N GLU A 72 9.44 -0.92 -10.70
CA GLU A 72 9.99 -0.73 -9.35
C GLU A 72 8.90 -0.32 -8.34
N CYS A 73 7.75 0.15 -8.80
CA CYS A 73 6.64 0.59 -7.98
C CYS A 73 5.63 -0.52 -7.75
N LEU A 74 5.06 -0.62 -6.55
CA LEU A 74 4.06 -1.66 -6.25
C LEU A 74 2.84 -1.60 -7.19
N TYR A 75 2.38 -0.38 -7.51
CA TYR A 75 1.24 -0.12 -8.41
C TYR A 75 1.63 -0.06 -9.88
N ASN A 76 2.89 -0.35 -10.21
CA ASN A 76 3.44 -0.35 -11.56
C ASN A 76 3.28 1.00 -12.29
N GLU A 77 3.46 2.11 -11.58
CA GLU A 77 3.51 3.45 -12.19
C GLU A 77 4.56 4.31 -11.48
N CYS A 78 5.50 4.81 -12.27
CA CYS A 78 6.56 5.71 -11.84
C CYS A 78 6.43 7.05 -12.56
N PHE A 79 6.04 8.09 -11.83
CA PHE A 79 5.96 9.44 -12.38
C PHE A 79 7.35 10.07 -12.45
N ILE A 80 7.99 9.94 -13.62
CA ILE A 80 9.31 10.50 -13.90
C ILE A 80 9.23 12.03 -13.91
N MET A 81 10.09 12.65 -13.10
CA MET A 81 10.17 14.11 -12.99
C MET A 81 11.44 14.61 -13.66
N THR A 82 11.30 15.56 -14.58
CA THR A 82 12.43 16.11 -15.36
C THR A 82 13.50 16.72 -14.49
N ASP A 83 13.12 17.48 -13.45
CA ASP A 83 14.08 18.17 -12.59
C ASP A 83 14.87 17.19 -11.71
N LEU A 84 14.20 16.18 -11.14
CA LEU A 84 14.88 15.09 -10.44
C LEU A 84 15.79 14.31 -11.39
N SER A 85 15.31 14.02 -12.60
CA SER A 85 16.10 13.26 -13.58
C SER A 85 17.38 14.00 -13.97
N LYS A 86 17.33 15.32 -14.11
CA LYS A 86 18.51 16.17 -14.32
C LYS A 86 19.45 16.15 -13.12
N GLN A 87 18.89 16.25 -11.90
CA GLN A 87 19.67 16.24 -10.66
C GLN A 87 20.46 14.93 -10.48
N TYR A 88 19.84 13.79 -10.76
CA TYR A 88 20.43 12.47 -10.55
C TYR A 88 21.09 11.86 -11.80
N GLY A 89 20.98 12.51 -12.96
CA GLY A 89 21.61 12.07 -14.21
C GLY A 89 21.00 10.79 -14.82
N ARG A 90 19.77 10.43 -14.41
CA ARG A 90 19.03 9.25 -14.90
C ARG A 90 17.54 9.49 -14.77
N ALA A 91 16.71 8.68 -15.42
CA ALA A 91 15.26 8.71 -15.19
C ALA A 91 14.99 8.54 -13.69
N THR A 92 14.35 9.53 -13.07
CA THR A 92 14.06 9.53 -11.62
C THR A 92 12.68 10.12 -11.39
N GLY A 93 11.88 9.40 -10.61
CA GLY A 93 10.48 9.71 -10.38
C GLY A 93 9.98 9.23 -9.03
N ILE A 94 8.68 9.42 -8.82
CA ILE A 94 7.97 9.06 -7.60
C ILE A 94 6.92 8.02 -7.97
N CYS A 95 6.79 6.96 -7.17
CA CYS A 95 5.74 5.97 -7.39
C CYS A 95 4.35 6.57 -7.15
N THR A 96 3.44 6.35 -8.09
CA THR A 96 2.08 6.88 -8.01
C THR A 96 1.08 5.82 -7.59
N ILE A 97 0.09 6.26 -6.84
CA ILE A 97 -1.06 5.45 -6.48
C ILE A 97 -2.05 5.46 -7.64
N THR A 98 -2.40 4.27 -8.13
CA THR A 98 -3.32 4.07 -9.26
C THR A 98 -4.49 3.18 -8.84
N ASN A 99 -5.56 3.14 -9.65
CA ASN A 99 -6.64 2.18 -9.43
C ASN A 99 -6.23 0.80 -9.97
N ASN A 100 -5.27 0.15 -9.30
CA ASN A 100 -4.81 -1.20 -9.66
C ASN A 100 -5.56 -2.25 -8.85
N THR A 101 -6.43 -3.02 -9.50
CA THR A 101 -7.26 -4.05 -8.83
C THR A 101 -6.48 -5.30 -8.42
N GLU A 102 -5.25 -5.46 -8.89
CA GLU A 102 -4.36 -6.57 -8.49
C GLU A 102 -3.72 -6.32 -7.12
N ILE A 103 -3.68 -5.06 -6.68
CA ILE A 103 -3.13 -4.70 -5.37
C ILE A 103 -4.26 -4.54 -4.37
N SER A 104 -4.10 -5.12 -3.19
CA SER A 104 -4.96 -4.81 -2.05
C SER A 104 -4.13 -4.65 -0.79
N HIS A 105 -4.48 -3.67 0.01
CA HIS A 105 -3.98 -3.50 1.37
C HIS A 105 -4.91 -4.26 2.32
N CYS A 106 -4.35 -4.96 3.31
CA CYS A 106 -5.12 -5.62 4.35
C CYS A 106 -4.71 -5.10 5.72
N ASP A 107 -5.69 -4.66 6.49
CA ASP A 107 -5.49 -4.06 7.81
C ASP A 107 -6.44 -4.69 8.84
N VAL A 108 -6.06 -4.60 10.11
CA VAL A 108 -6.88 -5.07 11.22
C VAL A 108 -7.95 -4.03 11.56
N ILE A 109 -9.21 -4.40 11.40
CA ILE A 109 -10.33 -3.63 11.91
C ILE A 109 -10.57 -4.01 13.37
N TYR A 110 -10.33 -3.05 14.26
CA TYR A 110 -10.54 -3.22 15.69
C TYR A 110 -12.00 -3.00 16.07
N SER A 111 -12.61 -3.99 16.72
CA SER A 111 -13.91 -3.81 17.38
C SER A 111 -13.71 -3.40 18.83
N ARG A 112 -14.29 -2.25 19.23
CA ARG A 112 -14.29 -1.81 20.63
C ARG A 112 -15.18 -2.73 21.46
N THR A 113 -14.62 -3.74 22.09
CA THR A 113 -15.35 -4.55 23.08
C THR A 113 -15.36 -3.83 24.44
N ARG A 114 -16.57 -3.55 24.95
CA ARG A 114 -16.80 -3.07 26.31
C ARG A 114 -16.40 -4.16 27.32
N LEU A 115 -15.53 -3.81 28.26
CA LEU A 115 -15.25 -4.48 29.54
C LEU A 115 -14.88 -5.99 29.48
N PHE A 116 -13.60 -6.28 29.78
CA PHE A 116 -13.04 -7.60 30.15
C PHE A 116 -12.95 -8.72 29.09
N LYS A 117 -12.97 -8.42 27.78
CA LYS A 117 -12.60 -9.41 26.77
C LYS A 117 -11.45 -8.95 25.92
N SER A 118 -10.54 -9.89 25.64
CA SER A 118 -9.46 -9.78 24.68
C SER A 118 -9.92 -8.96 23.47
N ASN A 119 -9.17 -7.91 23.18
CA ASN A 119 -9.39 -7.02 22.07
C ASN A 119 -9.72 -7.84 20.80
N SER A 120 -10.91 -7.62 20.26
CA SER A 120 -11.41 -8.32 19.09
C SER A 120 -11.06 -7.52 17.84
N GLY A 121 -10.53 -8.20 16.82
CA GLY A 121 -10.22 -7.57 15.55
C GLY A 121 -10.23 -8.59 14.43
N TYR A 122 -10.65 -8.17 13.25
CA TYR A 122 -10.65 -9.00 12.06
C TYR A 122 -9.89 -8.31 10.94
N MET A 123 -9.24 -9.12 10.11
CA MET A 123 -8.53 -8.63 8.94
C MET A 123 -9.53 -8.24 7.85
N TYR A 124 -9.36 -7.07 7.27
CA TYR A 124 -10.13 -6.59 6.13
C TYR A 124 -9.19 -6.13 5.02
N CYS A 125 -9.48 -6.54 3.79
CA CYS A 125 -8.68 -6.17 2.62
C CYS A 125 -9.49 -5.26 1.70
N GLY A 126 -8.85 -4.21 1.21
CA GLY A 126 -9.43 -3.25 0.29
C GLY A 126 -8.34 -2.38 -0.33
N LYS A 127 -8.72 -1.18 -0.74
CA LYS A 127 -7.78 -0.14 -1.15
C LYS A 127 -6.89 0.29 0.01
N GLY A 128 -5.63 0.59 -0.30
CA GLY A 128 -4.65 1.13 0.63
C GLY A 128 -4.86 2.61 0.91
N TYR A 129 -4.11 3.14 1.87
CA TYR A 129 -4.21 4.54 2.23
C TYR A 129 -3.90 5.48 1.05
N LYS A 130 -4.58 6.63 1.01
CA LYS A 130 -4.54 7.67 -0.03
C LYS A 130 -5.12 7.29 -1.38
N GLU A 131 -5.58 6.06 -1.58
CA GLU A 131 -6.34 5.66 -2.77
C GLU A 131 -7.70 6.34 -2.82
N SER A 132 -8.19 6.62 -4.03
CA SER A 132 -9.52 7.19 -4.21
C SER A 132 -10.62 6.19 -3.80
N CYS A 133 -11.65 6.66 -3.10
CA CYS A 133 -12.78 5.85 -2.66
C CYS A 133 -14.10 6.63 -2.77
N LYS A 134 -15.21 5.88 -2.90
CA LYS A 134 -16.57 6.44 -2.82
C LYS A 134 -17.31 5.99 -1.57
N SER A 135 -16.84 4.93 -0.93
CA SER A 135 -17.43 4.40 0.30
C SER A 135 -16.38 3.81 1.23
N ASN A 136 -16.70 3.79 2.52
CA ASN A 136 -15.86 3.17 3.56
C ASN A 136 -15.49 1.72 3.24
N LEU A 137 -16.40 0.97 2.61
CA LEU A 137 -16.20 -0.45 2.29
C LEU A 137 -15.17 -0.68 1.17
N GLU A 138 -14.77 0.35 0.44
CA GLU A 138 -13.67 0.20 -0.53
C GLU A 138 -12.30 0.18 0.15
N CYS A 139 -12.18 0.78 1.34
CA CYS A 139 -10.91 0.99 2.03
C CYS A 139 -10.61 -0.16 2.99
N SER A 140 -9.36 -0.62 2.99
CA SER A 140 -8.84 -1.61 3.95
C SER A 140 -9.02 -1.18 5.42
N SER A 141 -9.00 0.13 5.69
CA SER A 141 -9.25 0.75 6.99
C SER A 141 -10.74 0.90 7.35
N GLN A 142 -11.64 0.56 6.43
CA GLN A 142 -13.07 0.87 6.49
C GLN A 142 -13.38 2.36 6.70
N LEU A 143 -12.49 3.24 6.24
CA LEU A 143 -12.63 4.68 6.35
C LEU A 143 -12.31 5.34 5.02
N CYS A 144 -13.31 5.98 4.43
CA CYS A 144 -13.18 6.84 3.26
C CYS A 144 -13.46 8.28 3.71
N SER A 145 -12.43 9.12 3.79
CA SER A 145 -12.52 10.53 4.18
C SER A 145 -12.10 11.40 3.02
N ASP A 146 -12.90 12.42 2.69
CA ASP A 146 -12.59 13.38 1.62
C ASP A 146 -12.30 12.70 0.26
N GLY A 147 -12.98 11.58 -0.01
CA GLY A 147 -12.80 10.78 -1.23
C GLY A 147 -11.51 9.96 -1.28
N LYS A 148 -10.80 9.83 -0.16
CA LYS A 148 -9.58 9.02 -0.02
C LYS A 148 -9.70 8.01 1.13
N CYS A 149 -9.15 6.82 0.91
CA CYS A 149 -8.71 5.96 2.01
C CYS A 149 -7.46 6.58 2.67
#